data_AF-A0A821WWK5-F1
#
_entry.id   AF-A0A821WWK5-F1
#
_cell.length_a   1.000
_cell.length_b   1.000
_cell.length_c   1.000
_cell.angle_alpha   90.00
_cell.angle_beta   90.00
_cell.angle_gamma   90.00
#
_symmetry.space_group_name_H-M   'P 1'
#
loop_
_entity.id
_entity.type
_entity.pdbx_description
1 polymer ?
#
loop_
_entity_poly.entity_id
_entity_poly.type
_entity_poly.pdbx_seq_one_letter_code
_entity_poly.pdbx_strand_id
1 'polypeptide(L)'
;MSNSGFKYFSSEFPSMPRPQYLPTNHNNTMLTKLDDLLGKITEVNNHLSNLESKYSKFEQFMAEKQESDLLVKENLNLLSKQSVEFKKDLVHHSLLIERHDNLFIKLIISMFEDLFGLIASQNQDKKGNILDIDLKLKLERYLIQMKKAKE
;
A
#
# COMPACT_ATOMS: atom_id res chain seq x y z
N MET A 1 31.65 29.19 121.64
CA MET A 1 31.15 28.23 120.63
C MET A 1 29.86 28.81 120.06
N SER A 2 29.94 29.21 118.81
CA SER A 2 28.88 29.75 117.96
C SER A 2 28.06 28.61 117.35
N ASN A 3 26.74 28.75 117.25
CA ASN A 3 26.10 28.51 115.96
C ASN A 3 24.77 29.25 115.81
N SER A 4 24.77 30.11 114.80
CA SER A 4 23.73 31.02 114.33
C SER A 4 22.61 30.26 113.62
N GLY A 5 21.38 30.35 114.12
CA GLY A 5 20.19 29.96 113.39
C GLY A 5 19.90 30.98 112.29
N PHE A 6 20.25 30.64 111.05
CA PHE A 6 19.99 31.42 109.85
C PHE A 6 18.48 31.75 109.73
N LYS A 7 18.17 33.04 109.57
CA LYS A 7 16.86 33.49 109.07
C LYS A 7 16.86 33.33 107.54
N TYR A 8 15.93 32.57 107.00
CA TYR A 8 15.71 32.50 105.55
C TYR A 8 15.17 33.86 105.08
N PHE A 9 15.92 34.54 104.25
CA PHE A 9 15.42 35.67 103.47
C PHE A 9 14.41 35.12 102.46
N SER A 10 13.20 35.69 102.45
CA SER A 10 12.25 35.54 101.35
C SER A 10 12.86 36.13 100.09
N SER A 11 13.57 35.30 99.33
CA SER A 11 14.10 35.66 98.04
C SER A 11 12.95 35.86 97.07
N GLU A 12 12.72 37.11 96.66
CA GLU A 12 12.07 37.45 95.41
C GLU A 12 12.95 36.94 94.26
N PHE A 13 12.96 35.63 94.02
CA PHE A 13 13.48 35.10 92.76
C PHE A 13 12.43 35.42 91.69
N PRO A 14 12.78 36.16 90.63
CA PRO A 14 11.87 36.31 89.50
C PRO A 14 11.56 34.92 88.94
N SER A 15 10.28 34.65 88.71
CA SER A 15 9.82 33.41 88.11
C SER A 15 10.56 33.19 86.79
N MET A 16 11.09 31.98 86.58
CA MET A 16 11.77 31.64 85.35
C MET A 16 10.91 32.02 84.14
N PRO A 17 11.48 32.65 83.10
CA PRO A 17 10.73 32.99 81.90
C PRO A 17 10.11 31.70 81.34
N ARG A 18 8.78 31.69 81.21
CA ARG A 18 8.09 30.57 80.59
C ARG A 18 8.62 30.38 79.16
N PRO A 19 8.74 29.13 78.66
CA PRO A 19 9.12 28.92 77.28
C PRO A 19 8.23 29.76 76.38
N GLN A 20 8.83 30.67 75.62
CA GLN A 20 8.12 31.34 74.55
C GLN A 20 7.76 30.25 73.54
N TYR A 21 6.47 29.91 73.46
CA TYR A 21 5.97 29.20 72.29
C TYR A 21 6.35 30.05 71.09
N LEU A 22 7.23 29.52 70.23
CA LEU A 22 7.45 30.15 68.92
C LEU A 22 6.06 30.37 68.30
N PRO A 23 5.78 31.54 67.71
CA PRO A 23 4.58 31.68 66.92
C PRO A 23 4.68 30.58 65.86
N THR A 24 3.72 29.66 65.87
CA THR A 24 3.53 28.67 64.81
C THR A 24 3.56 29.43 63.50
N ASN A 25 4.69 29.43 62.82
CA ASN A 25 4.86 30.17 61.59
C ASN A 25 4.12 29.34 60.54
N HIS A 26 2.87 29.71 60.27
CA HIS A 26 1.95 28.96 59.40
C HIS A 26 2.41 28.95 57.92
N ASN A 27 3.55 29.55 57.60
CA ASN A 27 4.17 29.56 56.27
C ASN A 27 5.61 29.06 56.35
N ASN A 28 5.80 27.74 56.47
CA ASN A 28 7.12 27.16 56.30
C ASN A 28 7.43 27.10 54.79
N THR A 29 8.16 28.10 54.29
CA THR A 29 8.55 28.24 52.87
C THR A 29 9.28 27.01 52.32
N MET A 30 9.88 26.20 53.19
CA MET A 30 10.50 24.95 52.80
C MET A 30 9.47 23.86 52.48
N LEU A 31 8.37 23.79 53.23
CA LEU A 31 7.27 22.85 52.95
C LEU A 31 6.58 23.20 51.63
N THR A 32 6.30 24.48 51.37
CA THR A 32 5.69 24.89 50.09
C THR A 32 6.58 24.59 48.89
N LYS A 33 7.91 24.76 49.02
CA LYS A 33 8.87 24.36 47.97
C LYS A 33 8.93 22.85 47.75
N LEU A 34 8.76 22.06 48.81
CA LEU A 34 8.71 20.59 48.71
C LEU A 34 7.42 20.14 48.03
N ASP A 35 6.29 20.75 48.35
CA ASP A 35 5.00 20.48 47.69
C ASP A 35 5.05 20.84 46.19
N ASP A 36 5.61 22.01 45.85
CA ASP A 36 5.83 22.43 44.45
C ASP A 36 6.75 21.45 43.71
N LEU A 37 7.81 20.97 44.38
CA LEU A 37 8.73 19.99 43.79
C LEU A 37 8.01 18.65 43.54
N LEU A 38 7.19 18.21 44.49
CA LEU A 38 6.40 16.98 44.37
C LEU A 38 5.40 17.09 43.20
N GLY A 39 4.75 18.26 43.06
CA GLY A 39 3.87 18.57 41.94
C GLY A 39 4.60 18.48 40.60
N LYS A 40 5.77 19.13 40.48
CA LYS A 40 6.59 19.08 39.26
C LYS A 40 7.10 17.68 38.93
N ILE A 41 7.52 16.90 39.93
CA ILE A 41 7.95 15.51 39.73
C ILE A 41 6.79 14.67 39.19
N THR A 42 5.59 14.87 39.72
CA THR A 42 4.38 14.17 39.27
C THR A 42 4.03 14.54 37.83
N GLU A 43 4.12 15.82 37.48
CA GLU A 43 3.90 16.32 36.11
C GLU A 43 4.92 15.71 35.12
N VAL A 44 6.20 15.71 35.47
CA VAL A 44 7.26 15.07 34.66
C VAL A 44 6.97 13.58 34.47
N ASN A 45 6.56 12.88 35.52
CA ASN A 45 6.24 11.45 35.45
C ASN A 45 5.05 11.17 34.51
N ASN A 46 4.01 12.02 34.57
CA ASN A 46 2.87 11.96 33.66
C ASN A 46 3.28 12.22 32.20
N HIS A 47 4.17 13.18 31.96
CA HIS A 47 4.70 13.43 30.63
C HIS A 47 5.53 12.26 30.09
N LEU A 48 6.36 11.63 30.93
CA LEU A 48 7.14 10.46 30.56
C LEU A 48 6.22 9.27 30.21
N SER A 49 5.21 9.00 31.03
CA SER A 49 4.24 7.93 30.76
C SER A 49 3.46 8.17 29.45
N ASN A 50 3.05 9.42 29.21
CA ASN A 50 2.43 9.80 27.95
C ASN A 50 3.38 9.62 26.75
N LEU A 51 4.66 9.98 26.91
CA LEU A 51 5.67 9.83 25.87
C LEU A 51 5.92 8.35 25.54
N GLU A 52 6.03 7.50 26.56
CA GLU A 52 6.18 6.04 26.41
C GLU A 52 5.03 5.46 25.58
N SER A 53 3.78 5.83 25.91
CA SER A 53 2.61 5.36 25.16
C SER A 53 2.62 5.79 23.69
N LYS A 54 3.10 7.01 23.40
CA LYS A 54 3.22 7.54 22.03
C LYS A 54 4.34 6.85 21.28
N TYR A 55 5.45 6.59 21.95
CA TYR A 55 6.59 5.90 21.37
C TYR A 55 6.23 4.47 20.94
N SER A 56 5.53 3.73 21.81
CA SER A 56 5.04 2.38 21.47
C SER A 56 4.14 2.37 20.23
N LYS A 57 3.20 3.33 20.11
CA LYS A 57 2.35 3.46 18.91
C LYS A 57 3.17 3.80 17.65
N PHE A 58 4.21 4.61 17.80
CA PHE A 58 5.10 4.94 16.69
C PHE A 58 5.90 3.73 16.21
N GLU A 59 6.43 2.92 17.13
CA GLU A 59 7.11 1.67 16.77
C GLU A 59 6.18 0.70 16.03
N GLN A 60 4.95 0.56 16.50
CA GLN A 60 3.93 -0.24 15.82
C GLN A 60 3.68 0.29 14.40
N PHE A 61 3.47 1.60 14.25
CA PHE A 61 3.28 2.22 12.94
C PHE A 61 4.46 1.97 12.00
N MET A 62 5.70 2.06 12.49
CA MET A 62 6.90 1.81 11.69
C MET A 62 6.96 0.36 11.20
N ALA A 63 6.59 -0.60 12.05
CA ALA A 63 6.53 -2.01 11.67
C ALA A 63 5.44 -2.27 10.60
N GLU A 64 4.23 -1.77 10.82
CA GLU A 64 3.12 -1.89 9.87
C GLU A 64 3.44 -1.23 8.52
N LYS A 65 4.09 -0.06 8.56
CA LYS A 65 4.52 0.66 7.35
C LYS A 65 5.56 -0.13 6.58
N GLN A 66 6.56 -0.71 7.26
CA GLN A 66 7.58 -1.54 6.62
C GLN A 66 6.97 -2.79 5.96
N GLU A 67 6.02 -3.45 6.63
CA GLU A 67 5.30 -4.61 6.07
C GLU A 67 4.50 -4.20 4.82
N SER A 68 3.77 -3.08 4.90
CA SER A 68 3.01 -2.55 3.77
C SER A 68 3.91 -2.23 2.57
N ASP A 69 5.06 -1.60 2.81
CA ASP A 69 6.00 -1.23 1.74
C ASP A 69 6.63 -2.47 1.08
N LEU A 70 6.88 -3.54 1.84
CA LEU A 70 7.33 -4.83 1.28
C LEU A 70 6.27 -5.44 0.37
N LEU A 71 5.01 -5.48 0.80
CA LEU A 71 3.90 -6.02 0.02
C LEU A 71 3.70 -5.24 -1.29
N VAL A 72 3.76 -3.91 -1.24
CA VAL A 72 3.68 -3.06 -2.44
C VAL A 72 4.83 -3.37 -3.40
N LYS A 73 6.05 -3.53 -2.88
CA LYS A 73 7.22 -3.86 -3.70
C LYS A 73 7.09 -5.22 -4.39
N GLU A 74 6.56 -6.22 -3.70
CA GLU A 74 6.28 -7.54 -4.29
C GLU A 74 5.23 -7.46 -5.39
N ASN A 75 4.13 -6.74 -5.18
CA ASN A 75 3.09 -6.52 -6.19
C ASN A 75 3.63 -5.81 -7.43
N LEU A 76 4.48 -4.78 -7.25
CA LEU A 76 5.11 -4.09 -8.37
C LEU A 76 6.04 -5.01 -9.17
N ASN A 77 6.79 -5.88 -8.50
CA ASN A 77 7.63 -6.87 -9.17
C ASN A 77 6.81 -7.90 -9.95
N LEU A 78 5.67 -8.35 -9.41
CA LEU A 78 4.77 -9.27 -10.11
C LEU A 78 4.19 -8.61 -11.37
N LEU A 79 3.68 -7.39 -11.25
CA LEU A 79 3.16 -6.59 -12.37
C LEU A 79 4.22 -6.36 -13.44
N SER A 80 5.46 -6.06 -13.04
CA SER A 80 6.57 -5.88 -13.96
C SER A 80 6.86 -7.16 -14.77
N LYS A 81 6.89 -8.32 -14.12
CA LYS A 81 7.07 -9.61 -14.80
C LYS A 81 5.93 -9.91 -15.77
N GLN A 82 4.68 -9.78 -15.31
CA GLN A 82 3.50 -10.00 -16.15
C GLN A 82 3.49 -9.08 -17.37
N SER A 83 3.86 -7.81 -17.22
CA SER A 83 3.94 -6.86 -18.34
C SER A 83 4.91 -7.31 -19.43
N VAL A 84 6.07 -7.86 -19.05
CA VAL A 84 7.05 -8.40 -20.00
C VAL A 84 6.51 -9.62 -20.73
N GLU A 85 5.84 -10.52 -20.02
CA GLU A 85 5.19 -11.71 -20.61
C GLU A 85 4.08 -11.31 -21.60
N PHE A 86 3.18 -10.40 -21.21
CA PHE A 86 2.14 -9.89 -22.10
C PHE A 86 2.70 -9.27 -23.37
N LYS A 87 3.80 -8.51 -23.28
CA LYS A 87 4.45 -7.93 -24.46
C LYS A 87 4.97 -9.01 -25.40
N LYS A 88 5.55 -10.08 -24.86
CA LYS A 88 6.05 -11.21 -25.66
C LYS A 88 4.90 -11.94 -26.34
N ASP A 89 3.81 -12.20 -25.62
CA ASP A 89 2.64 -12.88 -26.16
C ASP A 89 1.96 -12.06 -27.26
N LEU A 90 1.87 -10.73 -27.09
CA LEU A 90 1.31 -9.84 -28.10
C LEU A 90 2.12 -9.88 -29.40
N VAL A 91 3.46 -9.86 -29.30
CA VAL A 91 4.36 -9.99 -30.46
C VAL A 91 4.19 -11.37 -31.12
N HIS A 92 4.12 -12.44 -30.32
CA HIS A 92 3.94 -13.79 -30.84
C HIS A 92 2.62 -13.95 -31.60
N HIS A 93 1.51 -13.48 -31.02
CA HIS A 93 0.20 -13.54 -31.66
C HIS A 93 0.13 -12.67 -32.90
N SER A 94 0.75 -11.48 -32.90
CA SER A 94 0.84 -10.65 -34.10
C SER A 94 1.53 -11.38 -35.26
N LEU A 95 2.64 -12.05 -35.00
CA LEU A 95 3.35 -12.85 -36.02
C LEU A 95 2.52 -14.05 -36.50
N LEU A 96 1.79 -14.69 -35.60
CA LEU A 96 0.95 -15.83 -35.93
C LEU A 96 -0.24 -15.42 -36.81
N ILE A 97 -0.87 -14.28 -36.52
CA ILE A 97 -1.93 -13.69 -37.35
C ILE A 97 -1.37 -13.36 -38.74
N GLU A 98 -0.24 -12.64 -38.82
CA GLU A 98 0.37 -12.30 -40.11
C GLU A 98 0.72 -13.55 -40.94
N ARG A 99 1.23 -14.60 -40.29
CA ARG A 99 1.50 -15.88 -40.94
C ARG A 99 0.23 -16.54 -41.45
N HIS A 100 -0.85 -16.52 -40.65
CA HIS A 100 -2.13 -17.07 -41.06
C HIS A 100 -2.71 -16.30 -42.24
N ASP A 101 -2.72 -14.97 -42.19
CA ASP A 101 -3.20 -14.12 -43.29
C ASP A 101 -2.42 -14.41 -44.58
N ASN A 102 -1.10 -14.50 -44.48
CA ASN A 102 -0.25 -14.91 -45.61
C ASN A 102 -0.61 -16.29 -46.15
N LEU A 103 -0.87 -17.28 -45.28
CA LEU A 103 -1.24 -18.63 -45.69
C LEU A 103 -2.62 -18.64 -46.37
N PHE A 104 -3.59 -17.91 -45.83
CA PHE A 104 -4.91 -17.79 -46.43
C PHE A 104 -4.82 -17.13 -47.80
N ILE A 105 -4.11 -16.02 -47.93
CA ILE A 105 -4.00 -15.27 -49.19
C ILE A 105 -3.21 -16.04 -50.25
N LYS A 106 -2.05 -16.61 -49.89
CA LYS A 106 -1.13 -17.20 -50.87
C LYS A 106 -1.45 -18.64 -51.22
N LEU A 107 -2.07 -19.39 -50.30
CA LEU A 107 -2.33 -20.81 -50.50
C LEU A 107 -3.83 -21.05 -50.63
N ILE A 108 -4.62 -20.77 -49.59
CA ILE A 108 -6.02 -21.20 -49.53
C ILE A 108 -6.87 -20.50 -50.59
N ILE A 109 -6.79 -19.17 -50.69
CA ILE A 109 -7.53 -18.38 -51.68
C ILE A 109 -7.11 -18.79 -53.09
N SER A 110 -5.79 -18.89 -53.36
CA SER A 110 -5.30 -19.31 -54.68
C SER A 110 -5.74 -20.72 -55.06
N MET A 111 -5.74 -21.67 -54.12
CA MET A 111 -6.28 -23.02 -54.36
C MET A 111 -7.77 -22.99 -54.70
N PHE A 112 -8.57 -22.14 -54.04
CA PHE A 112 -9.99 -22.00 -54.38
C PHE A 112 -10.20 -21.36 -55.75
N GLU A 113 -9.38 -20.37 -56.13
CA GLU A 113 -9.42 -19.79 -57.48
C GLU A 113 -9.17 -20.86 -58.56
N ASP A 114 -8.15 -21.70 -58.36
CA ASP A 114 -7.82 -22.80 -59.28
C ASP A 114 -8.96 -23.83 -59.36
N LEU A 115 -9.53 -24.22 -58.22
CA LEU A 115 -10.65 -25.16 -58.17
C LEU A 115 -11.90 -24.61 -58.85
N PHE A 116 -12.24 -23.34 -58.64
CA PHE A 116 -13.37 -22.71 -59.32
C PHE A 116 -13.12 -22.60 -60.82
N GLY A 117 -11.89 -22.31 -61.25
CA GLY A 117 -11.48 -22.35 -62.65
C GLY A 117 -11.65 -23.74 -63.26
N LEU A 118 -11.23 -24.78 -62.56
CA LEU A 118 -11.39 -26.17 -62.98
C LEU A 118 -12.88 -26.54 -63.14
N ILE A 119 -13.72 -26.26 -62.14
CA ILE A 119 -15.15 -26.55 -62.18
C ILE A 119 -15.82 -25.76 -63.31
N ALA A 120 -15.47 -24.49 -63.49
CA ALA A 120 -15.99 -23.67 -64.58
C ALA A 120 -15.62 -24.23 -65.97
N SER A 121 -14.41 -24.78 -66.12
CA SER A 121 -13.98 -25.42 -67.38
C SER A 121 -14.76 -26.70 -67.70
N GLN A 122 -15.19 -27.42 -66.67
CA GLN A 122 -16.04 -28.62 -66.82
C GLN A 122 -17.51 -28.28 -67.10
N ASN A 123 -17.94 -27.06 -66.79
CA ASN A 123 -19.29 -26.57 -67.03
C ASN A 123 -19.50 -26.05 -68.47
N GLN A 124 -18.69 -26.52 -69.42
CA GLN A 124 -18.79 -26.17 -70.84
C GLN A 124 -18.90 -27.44 -71.69
N ASP A 125 -19.70 -27.39 -72.76
CA ASP A 125 -19.75 -28.46 -73.75
C ASP A 125 -18.50 -28.44 -74.65
N LYS A 126 -18.35 -29.46 -75.51
CA LYS A 126 -17.23 -29.56 -76.47
C LYS A 126 -17.17 -28.41 -77.50
N LYS A 127 -18.21 -27.57 -77.57
CA LYS A 127 -18.33 -26.38 -78.44
C LYS A 127 -18.16 -25.07 -77.65
N GLY A 128 -17.92 -25.12 -76.34
CA GLY A 128 -17.74 -23.96 -75.47
C GLY A 128 -19.04 -23.36 -74.91
N ASN A 129 -20.19 -24.01 -75.09
CA ASN A 129 -21.46 -23.54 -74.55
C ASN A 129 -21.58 -23.89 -73.06
N ILE A 130 -22.10 -22.97 -72.27
CA ILE A 130 -22.31 -23.16 -70.83
C ILE A 130 -23.43 -24.17 -70.61
N LEU A 131 -23.16 -25.20 -69.80
CA LEU A 131 -24.13 -26.26 -69.48
C LEU A 131 -25.10 -25.82 -68.37
N ASP A 132 -24.57 -25.23 -67.30
CA ASP A 132 -25.35 -24.71 -66.16
C ASP A 132 -25.02 -23.22 -65.92
N ILE A 133 -25.97 -22.35 -66.26
CA ILE A 133 -25.83 -20.89 -66.14
C ILE A 133 -25.80 -20.47 -64.65
N ASP A 134 -26.58 -21.11 -63.79
CA ASP A 134 -26.65 -20.77 -62.37
C ASP A 134 -25.35 -21.13 -61.67
N LEU A 135 -24.75 -22.28 -62.01
CA LEU A 135 -23.45 -22.68 -61.52
C LEU A 135 -22.36 -21.68 -61.94
N LYS A 136 -22.37 -21.23 -63.20
CA LYS A 136 -21.43 -20.21 -63.68
C LYS A 136 -21.54 -18.92 -62.86
N LEU A 137 -22.75 -18.40 -62.69
CA LEU A 137 -22.98 -17.16 -61.93
C LEU A 137 -22.55 -17.28 -60.47
N LYS A 138 -22.76 -18.45 -59.84
CA LYS A 138 -22.29 -18.71 -58.46
C LYS A 138 -20.76 -18.71 -58.37
N LEU A 139 -20.07 -19.40 -59.28
CA LEU A 139 -18.61 -19.45 -59.31
C LEU A 139 -17.99 -18.06 -59.53
N GLU A 140 -18.56 -17.26 -60.44
CA GLU A 140 -18.13 -15.88 -60.66
C GLU A 140 -18.31 -15.01 -59.40
N ARG A 141 -19.43 -15.16 -58.69
CA ARG A 141 -19.65 -14.46 -57.41
C ARG A 141 -18.64 -14.87 -56.34
N TYR A 142 -18.34 -16.17 -56.20
CA TYR A 142 -17.34 -16.64 -55.25
C TYR A 142 -15.94 -16.15 -55.59
N LEU A 143 -15.55 -16.14 -56.87
CA LEU A 143 -14.28 -15.56 -57.32
C LEU A 143 -14.17 -14.07 -56.99
N ILE A 144 -15.25 -13.30 -57.20
CA ILE A 144 -15.27 -11.87 -56.83
C ILE A 144 -15.11 -11.68 -55.31
N GLN A 145 -15.79 -12.50 -54.51
CA GLN A 145 -15.66 -12.45 -53.05
C GLN A 145 -14.25 -12.80 -52.58
N MET A 146 -13.61 -13.80 -53.20
CA MET A 146 -12.23 -14.19 -52.88
C MET A 146 -11.21 -13.13 -53.27
N LYS A 147 -11.39 -12.46 -54.42
CA LYS A 147 -10.56 -11.31 -54.82
C LYS A 147 -10.67 -10.15 -53.84
N LYS A 148 -11.89 -9.85 -53.37
CA LYS A 148 -12.11 -8.83 -52.32
C LYS A 148 -11.50 -9.22 -50.98
N ALA A 149 -11.41 -10.50 -50.65
CA ALA A 149 -10.79 -10.98 -49.42
C ALA A 149 -9.24 -10.92 -49.45
N LYS A 150 -8.65 -10.63 -50.62
CA LYS A 150 -7.20 -10.49 -50.84
C LYS A 150 -6.73 -9.02 -50.85
N GLU A 151 -7.65 -8.09 -51.07
CA GLU A 151 -7.45 -6.63 -51.00
C GLU A 151 -7.50 -6.13 -49.55
#